data_AF-A0A662V546-F1
#
_entry.id   AF-A0A662V546-F1
#
_cell.length_a   1.000
_cell.length_b   1.000
_cell.length_c   1.000
_cell.angle_alpha   90.00
_cell.angle_beta   90.00
_cell.angle_gamma   90.00
#
_symmetry.space_group_name_H-M   'P 1'
#
loop_
_entity.id
_entity.type
_entity.pdbx_description
1 polymer ?
#
loop_
_entity_poly.entity_id
_entity_poly.type
_entity_poly.pdbx_seq_one_letter_code
_entity_poly.pdbx_strand_id
1 'polypeptide(L)'
;MFLTLNKIVYEMRKYLIIPHLEPCISPWLLSEYRFVVELFKGSWKVVFTNVRNVKDFNILKSLGCEVFNDDFNIYIEREGIKNVLVLDPQAREVLVHDDVIKSNAVIIGGIMGDHPPRGRTKK
;
A
#
# COMPACT_ATOMS: atom_id res chain seq x y z
N MET A 1 -3.04 21.88 -38.17
CA MET A 1 -2.02 21.24 -37.31
C MET A 1 -2.68 20.92 -35.98
N PHE A 2 -3.36 19.77 -35.91
CA PHE A 2 -4.00 19.30 -34.68
C PHE A 2 -2.89 18.73 -33.79
N LEU A 3 -2.47 19.50 -32.80
CA LEU A 3 -1.80 18.94 -31.63
C LEU A 3 -2.86 18.08 -30.94
N THR A 4 -2.87 16.81 -31.28
CA THR A 4 -3.59 15.81 -30.49
C THR A 4 -3.10 16.01 -29.06
N LEU A 5 -4.03 16.35 -28.16
CA LEU A 5 -3.93 16.30 -26.71
C LEU A 5 -3.69 14.85 -26.25
N ASN A 6 -2.81 14.14 -26.95
CA ASN A 6 -2.39 12.81 -26.67
C ASN A 6 -1.46 12.89 -25.47
N LYS A 7 -1.94 12.30 -24.38
CA LYS A 7 -1.09 11.41 -23.59
C LYS A 7 -0.09 12.07 -22.64
N ILE A 8 -0.38 13.29 -22.20
CA ILE A 8 0.01 13.75 -20.85
C ILE A 8 -1.27 14.01 -20.05
N VAL A 9 -2.25 13.11 -20.17
CA VAL A 9 -2.95 12.72 -18.95
C VAL A 9 -1.87 11.98 -18.19
N TYR A 10 -1.22 12.64 -17.23
CA TYR A 10 -0.59 11.89 -16.15
C TYR A 10 -1.71 10.98 -15.64
N GLU A 11 -1.71 9.70 -16.04
CA GLU A 11 -2.46 8.72 -15.28
C GLU A 11 -1.92 8.89 -13.86
N MET A 12 -2.73 9.51 -13.00
CA MET A 12 -2.37 9.69 -11.61
C MET A 12 -2.24 8.28 -11.04
N ARG A 13 -1.02 7.75 -11.04
CA ARG A 13 -0.73 6.45 -10.47
C ARG A 13 -1.10 6.52 -9.00
N LYS A 14 -2.14 5.79 -8.63
CA LYS A 14 -2.55 5.61 -7.25
C LYS A 14 -1.77 4.45 -6.65
N TYR A 15 -1.25 4.63 -5.45
CA TYR A 15 -0.46 3.63 -4.76
C TYR A 15 -1.24 3.08 -3.57
N LEU A 16 -1.28 1.76 -3.43
CA LEU A 16 -1.69 1.11 -2.21
C LEU A 16 -0.43 0.55 -1.55
N ILE A 17 0.02 1.18 -0.47
CA ILE A 17 1.26 0.84 0.21
C ILE A 17 0.92 0.04 1.47
N ILE A 18 1.51 -1.15 1.59
CA ILE A 18 1.27 -2.07 2.69
C ILE A 18 2.61 -2.37 3.36
N PRO A 19 2.95 -1.68 4.47
CA PRO A 19 4.09 -2.04 5.27
C PRO A 19 3.86 -3.44 5.87
N HIS A 20 4.77 -4.37 5.60
CA HIS A 20 4.75 -5.69 6.22
C HIS A 20 5.27 -5.59 7.65
N LEU A 21 4.40 -5.84 8.63
CA LEU A 21 4.68 -5.60 10.06
C LEU A 21 4.56 -6.87 10.92
N GLU A 22 4.38 -8.02 10.29
CA GLU A 22 4.37 -9.33 10.93
C GLU A 22 5.75 -9.99 10.81
N PRO A 23 6.15 -10.87 11.73
CA PRO A 23 7.46 -11.52 11.70
C PRO A 23 7.61 -12.53 10.55
N CYS A 24 6.48 -13.00 10.01
CA CYS A 24 6.44 -13.89 8.85
C CYS A 24 5.07 -13.83 8.17
N ILE A 25 5.01 -14.27 6.92
CA ILE A 25 3.75 -14.46 6.21
C ILE A 25 3.09 -15.78 6.64
N SER A 26 2.01 -15.68 7.42
CA SER A 26 1.13 -16.82 7.72
C SER A 26 0.24 -17.17 6.52
N PRO A 27 -0.38 -18.37 6.47
CA PRO A 27 -1.34 -18.71 5.41
C PRO A 27 -2.53 -17.75 5.33
N TRP A 28 -2.97 -17.23 6.48
CA TRP A 28 -4.03 -16.23 6.56
C TRP A 28 -3.59 -14.90 5.94
N LEU A 29 -2.45 -14.38 6.39
CA LEU A 29 -1.91 -13.12 5.89
C LEU A 29 -1.61 -13.19 4.38
N LEU A 30 -1.09 -14.33 3.90
CA LEU A 30 -0.89 -14.56 2.47
C LEU A 30 -2.21 -14.49 1.69
N SER A 31 -3.29 -15.03 2.26
CA SER A 31 -4.60 -15.01 1.61
C SER A 31 -5.13 -13.59 1.50
N GLU A 32 -4.98 -12.77 2.56
CA GLU A 32 -5.34 -11.35 2.55
C GLU A 32 -4.51 -10.56 1.54
N TYR A 33 -3.18 -10.73 1.55
CA TYR A 33 -2.28 -10.06 0.61
C TYR A 33 -2.58 -10.43 -0.85
N ARG A 34 -2.80 -11.72 -1.14
CA ARG A 34 -3.19 -12.17 -2.49
C ARG A 34 -4.52 -11.54 -2.91
N PHE A 35 -5.51 -11.52 -2.01
CA PHE A 35 -6.80 -10.91 -2.30
C PHE A 35 -6.66 -9.42 -2.61
N VAL A 36 -5.89 -8.67 -1.83
CA VAL A 36 -5.64 -7.24 -2.06
C VAL A 36 -4.94 -6.99 -3.40
N VAL A 37 -3.90 -7.78 -3.72
CA VAL A 37 -3.20 -7.65 -5.02
C VAL A 37 -4.16 -7.87 -6.19
N GLU A 38 -5.01 -8.90 -6.15
CA GLU A 38 -5.97 -9.16 -7.22
C GLU A 38 -7.10 -8.11 -7.27
N LEU A 39 -7.61 -7.65 -6.12
CA LEU A 39 -8.68 -6.65 -6.04
C LEU A 39 -8.27 -5.33 -6.72
N PHE A 40 -7.02 -4.92 -6.55
CA PHE A 40 -6.51 -3.64 -7.06
C PHE A 40 -5.77 -3.74 -8.41
N LYS A 41 -5.69 -4.94 -8.97
CA LYS A 41 -5.00 -5.21 -10.23
C LYS A 41 -5.54 -4.34 -11.36
N GLY A 42 -4.65 -3.61 -12.02
CA GLY A 42 -4.99 -2.73 -13.14
C GLY A 42 -5.59 -1.37 -12.76
N SER A 43 -5.85 -1.11 -11.47
CA SER A 43 -6.38 0.19 -11.01
C SER A 43 -5.44 0.93 -10.07
N TRP A 44 -4.79 0.22 -9.14
CA TRP A 44 -3.82 0.77 -8.21
C TRP A 44 -2.53 -0.04 -8.23
N LYS A 45 -1.42 0.64 -7.99
CA LYS A 45 -0.12 -0.02 -7.83
C LYS A 45 0.01 -0.49 -6.39
N VAL A 46 -0.05 -1.80 -6.17
CA VAL A 46 0.15 -2.41 -4.84
C VAL A 46 1.63 -2.56 -4.56
N VAL A 47 2.07 -2.04 -3.42
CA VAL A 47 3.48 -1.99 -3.00
C VAL A 47 3.59 -2.51 -1.58
N PHE A 48 4.38 -3.57 -1.39
CA PHE A 48 4.78 -4.02 -0.06
C PHE A 48 6.12 -3.39 0.33
N THR A 49 6.18 -2.81 1.52
CA THR A 49 7.39 -2.20 2.09
C THR A 49 7.75 -2.89 3.40
N ASN A 50 8.92 -2.57 3.96
CA ASN A 50 9.46 -3.19 5.17
C ASN A 50 9.61 -4.73 5.09
N VAL A 51 9.76 -5.28 3.87
CA VAL A 51 9.89 -6.74 3.66
C VAL A 51 11.36 -7.13 3.80
N ARG A 52 11.80 -7.34 5.04
CA ARG A 52 13.22 -7.59 5.37
C ARG A 52 13.63 -9.06 5.21
N ASN A 53 12.67 -9.98 5.29
CA ASN A 53 12.92 -11.41 5.16
C ASN A 53 12.90 -11.84 3.68
N VAL A 54 13.95 -12.52 3.21
CA VAL A 54 14.10 -12.99 1.82
C VAL A 54 12.98 -13.97 1.40
N LYS A 55 12.51 -14.82 2.33
CA LYS A 55 11.41 -15.74 2.06
C LYS A 55 10.11 -14.97 1.79
N ASP A 56 9.78 -14.02 2.65
CA ASP A 56 8.57 -13.20 2.50
C ASP A 56 8.65 -12.33 1.24
N PHE A 57 9.84 -11.79 0.94
CA PHE A 57 10.11 -11.07 -0.30
C PHE A 57 9.76 -11.91 -1.53
N ASN A 58 10.26 -13.14 -1.60
CA ASN A 58 10.01 -14.03 -2.74
C ASN A 58 8.53 -14.42 -2.86
N ILE A 59 7.87 -14.69 -1.73
CA ILE A 59 6.43 -14.98 -1.69
C ILE A 59 5.64 -13.80 -2.26
N LEU A 60 5.86 -12.58 -1.74
CA LEU A 60 5.15 -11.39 -2.19
C LEU A 60 5.46 -11.06 -3.65
N LYS A 61 6.72 -11.19 -4.06
CA LYS A 61 7.12 -10.91 -5.44
C LYS A 61 6.42 -11.84 -6.43
N SER A 62 6.18 -13.10 -6.05
CA SER A 62 5.45 -14.07 -6.86
C SER A 62 3.98 -13.69 -7.11
N LEU A 63 3.40 -12.78 -6.30
CA LEU A 63 2.05 -12.26 -6.51
C LEU A 63 1.97 -11.23 -7.65
N GLY A 64 3.09 -10.83 -8.26
CA GLY A 64 3.11 -9.87 -9.36
C GLY A 64 3.03 -8.40 -8.93
N CYS A 65 3.43 -8.09 -7.70
CA CYS A 65 3.44 -6.74 -7.13
C CYS A 65 4.87 -6.18 -6.96
N GLU A 66 4.98 -4.93 -6.51
CA GLU A 66 6.26 -4.36 -6.08
C GLU A 66 6.53 -4.64 -4.61
N VAL A 67 7.79 -4.93 -4.29
CA VAL A 67 8.22 -5.35 -2.97
C VAL A 67 9.55 -4.67 -2.67
N PHE A 68 9.64 -4.02 -1.52
CA PHE A 68 10.82 -3.30 -1.05
C PHE A 68 11.15 -3.68 0.40
N ASN A 69 12.44 -3.71 0.71
CA ASN A 69 12.97 -3.89 2.06
C ASN A 69 12.88 -2.61 2.91
N ASP A 70 12.92 -1.44 2.25
CA ASP A 70 12.92 -0.13 2.90
C ASP A 70 11.57 0.22 3.54
N ASP A 71 11.60 1.16 4.48
CA ASP A 71 10.42 1.75 5.09
C ASP A 71 9.54 2.49 4.05
N PHE A 72 8.23 2.57 4.29
CA PHE A 72 7.33 3.24 3.37
C PHE A 72 7.64 4.73 3.19
N ASN A 73 8.21 5.42 4.19
CA ASN A 73 8.60 6.82 4.05
C ASN A 73 9.72 6.99 3.03
N ILE A 74 10.72 6.09 3.04
CA ILE A 74 11.82 6.08 2.06
C ILE A 74 11.27 5.83 0.66
N TYR A 75 10.33 4.89 0.52
CA TYR A 75 9.67 4.61 -0.76
C TYR A 75 8.92 5.85 -1.28
N ILE A 76 8.11 6.48 -0.42
CA ILE A 76 7.32 7.68 -0.77
C ILE A 76 8.22 8.82 -1.22
N GLU A 77 9.31 9.08 -0.50
CA GLU A 77 10.28 10.11 -0.85
C GLU A 77 10.95 9.82 -2.19
N ARG A 78 11.46 8.59 -2.37
CA ARG A 78 12.16 8.16 -3.60
C ARG A 78 11.26 8.27 -4.84
N GLU A 79 9.99 7.90 -4.72
CA GLU A 79 9.02 7.94 -5.82
C GLU A 79 8.37 9.34 -5.97
N GLY A 80 8.68 10.30 -5.10
CA GLY A 80 8.10 11.64 -5.13
C GLY A 80 6.58 11.66 -4.89
N ILE A 81 6.05 10.69 -4.13
CA ILE A 81 4.62 10.55 -3.85
C ILE A 81 4.18 11.66 -2.88
N LYS A 82 3.10 12.36 -3.23
CA LYS A 82 2.50 13.43 -2.42
C LYS A 82 1.11 13.02 -1.91
N ASN A 83 0.49 13.83 -1.07
CA ASN A 83 -0.90 13.63 -0.58
C ASN A 83 -1.17 12.19 -0.13
N VAL A 84 -0.53 11.77 0.96
CA VAL A 84 -0.60 10.40 1.45
C VAL A 84 -1.69 10.28 2.52
N LEU A 85 -2.59 9.32 2.34
CA LEU A 85 -3.62 8.97 3.32
C LEU A 85 -3.15 7.74 4.11
N VAL A 86 -3.12 7.82 5.43
CA VAL A 86 -2.81 6.68 6.31
C VAL A 86 -4.08 6.23 7.02
N LEU A 87 -4.44 4.95 6.88
CA LEU A 87 -5.58 4.40 7.63
C LEU A 87 -5.13 4.02 9.04
N ASP A 88 -5.62 4.77 10.02
CA ASP A 88 -5.39 4.52 11.46
C ASP A 88 -6.73 4.30 12.17
N PRO A 89 -6.97 3.12 12.79
CA PRO A 89 -8.16 2.87 13.60
C PRO A 89 -8.36 3.84 14.78
N GLN A 90 -7.31 4.56 15.19
CA GLN A 90 -7.36 5.56 16.26
C GLN A 90 -7.47 7.01 15.73
N ALA A 91 -7.60 7.20 14.42
CA ALA A 91 -7.85 8.52 13.85
C ALA A 91 -9.16 9.10 14.40
N ARG A 92 -9.15 10.40 14.69
CA ARG A 92 -10.35 11.12 15.14
C ARG A 92 -11.34 11.33 13.99
N GLU A 93 -10.81 11.58 12.80
CA GLU A 93 -11.59 11.85 11.61
C GLU A 93 -12.00 10.53 10.94
N VAL A 94 -13.26 10.47 10.49
CA VAL A 94 -13.79 9.34 9.73
C VAL A 94 -13.38 9.48 8.27
N LEU A 95 -12.89 8.40 7.68
CA LEU A 95 -12.56 8.34 6.26
C LEU A 95 -13.77 8.71 5.40
N VAL A 96 -13.63 9.69 4.51
CA VAL A 96 -14.62 10.01 3.48
C VAL A 96 -14.08 9.75 2.08
N HIS A 97 -14.99 9.61 1.11
CA HIS A 97 -14.63 9.29 -0.28
C HIS A 97 -13.65 10.30 -0.91
N ASP A 98 -13.83 11.59 -0.59
CA ASP A 98 -13.00 12.68 -1.07
C ASP A 98 -11.52 12.55 -0.66
N ASP A 99 -11.24 11.97 0.51
CA ASP A 99 -9.86 11.77 0.99
C ASP A 99 -9.11 10.80 0.06
N VAL A 100 -9.79 9.73 -0.36
CA VAL A 100 -9.22 8.72 -1.27
C VAL A 100 -9.05 9.30 -2.68
N ILE A 101 -9.99 10.10 -3.16
CA ILE A 101 -9.88 10.77 -4.47
C ILE A 101 -8.69 11.73 -4.49
N LYS A 102 -8.48 12.51 -3.43
CA LYS A 102 -7.44 13.55 -3.37
C LYS A 102 -6.04 12.99 -3.07
N SER A 103 -5.94 11.82 -2.44
CA SER A 103 -4.66 11.18 -2.12
C SER A 103 -3.90 10.67 -3.37
N ASN A 104 -2.57 10.61 -3.36
CA ASN A 104 -1.84 9.85 -4.38
C ASN A 104 -1.50 8.43 -3.89
N ALA A 105 -1.46 8.23 -2.58
CA ALA A 105 -1.25 6.94 -1.97
C ALA A 105 -2.16 6.74 -0.75
N VAL A 106 -2.54 5.49 -0.54
CA VAL A 106 -3.19 5.02 0.69
C VAL A 106 -2.26 4.01 1.36
N ILE A 107 -2.01 4.19 2.66
CA ILE A 107 -1.25 3.27 3.48
C ILE A 107 -2.21 2.46 4.34
N ILE A 108 -2.11 1.13 4.24
CA ILE A 108 -2.86 0.19 5.09
C ILE A 108 -1.85 -0.67 5.83
N GLY A 109 -1.93 -0.72 7.15
CA GLY A 109 -1.03 -1.55 7.96
C GLY A 109 -1.17 -3.03 7.62
N GLY A 110 -0.08 -3.67 7.18
CA GLY A 110 0.00 -5.11 6.99
C GLY A 110 0.18 -5.83 8.33
N ILE A 111 -0.79 -5.67 9.23
CA ILE A 111 -0.79 -6.17 10.62
C ILE A 111 -2.00 -7.09 10.79
N MET A 112 -1.82 -8.28 11.35
CA MET A 112 -2.95 -9.15 11.72
C MET A 112 -3.68 -8.54 12.93
N GLY A 113 -5.00 -8.42 12.86
CA GLY A 113 -5.81 -7.86 13.95
C GLY A 113 -5.72 -8.65 15.26
N ASP A 114 -5.97 -7.97 16.40
CA ASP A 114 -6.17 -8.59 17.71
C ASP A 114 -7.55 -8.17 18.25
N HIS A 115 -8.10 -8.97 19.16
CA HIS A 115 -9.27 -8.58 19.96
C HIS A 115 -8.93 -8.62 21.46
N PRO A 116 -8.85 -7.46 22.15
CA PRO A 116 -9.04 -6.09 21.65
C PRO A 116 -7.85 -5.58 20.81
N PRO A 117 -8.03 -4.55 19.97
CA PRO A 117 -6.95 -3.94 19.20
C PRO A 117 -5.83 -3.38 20.09
N ARG A 118 -4.57 -3.64 19.73
CA ARG A 118 -3.39 -3.24 20.52
C ARG A 118 -2.77 -1.90 20.11
N GLY A 119 -3.39 -1.17 19.18
CA GLY A 119 -2.88 0.13 18.71
C GLY A 119 -1.54 0.09 17.99
N ARG A 120 -1.23 -1.02 17.29
CA ARG A 120 0.06 -1.26 16.62
C ARG A 120 0.37 -0.31 15.46
N THR A 121 -0.62 0.41 14.95
CA THR A 121 -0.47 1.41 13.87
C THR A 121 0.27 2.69 14.29
N LYS A 122 0.41 2.95 15.61
CA LYS A 122 1.06 4.18 16.13
C LYS A 122 2.59 4.18 16.06
N LYS A 123 3.21 3.03 15.82
CA LYS A 123 4.67 2.85 15.84
C LYS A 123 5.24 3.02 14.44
#